data_AF-A0A2W2D8X4-F1
#
_entry.id   AF-A0A2W2D8X4-F1
#
_cell.length_a   1.000
_cell.length_b   1.000
_cell.length_c   1.000
_cell.angle_alpha   90.00
_cell.angle_beta   90.00
_cell.angle_gamma   90.00
#
_symmetry.space_group_name_H-M   'P 1'
#
loop_
_entity.id
_entity.type
_entity.pdbx_description
1 polymer ?
#
loop_
_entity_poly.entity_id
_entity_poly.type
_entity_poly.pdbx_seq_one_letter_code
_entity_poly.pdbx_strand_id
1 'polypeptide(L)'
;MRALPAALRTLPGPLRARPGSRLPGVLTLLAFLTGVGYRLGLLLHDAPPTNSDEATMGLAALHISRGQEFPIWFYGQSYMGTLEAWLAAPVFALAGPSTLGLRLPTLAMYALFVLLVWRLTLRLTGDRWFALLVVGLLALGSDRIVKNQLIAGGGYPEMNVAGAALALLAYDLAAGRPGRRLPRWAAWGFLAGLMVWVDPLVLPYVAATGLVLVAFRWRDLRGWAGAVLGLGALVGAAPLLVDSLAAGRNPLAAVLTASGADQPAGWADRLYGGLVLGPALGTGFCDPGRCAGWQLWWAAALPVLLLAAALTAWRTLR
;
A
#
# COMPACT_ATOMS: atom_id res chain seq x y z
N MET A 1 -22.99 -15.65 24.40
CA MET A 1 -22.17 -16.63 23.64
C MET A 1 -23.08 -17.32 22.64
N ARG A 2 -23.11 -16.90 21.37
CA ARG A 2 -23.74 -17.67 20.29
C ARG A 2 -22.60 -18.37 19.55
N ALA A 3 -22.67 -19.69 19.48
CA ALA A 3 -21.70 -20.51 18.79
C ALA A 3 -21.55 -20.03 17.32
N LEU A 4 -20.31 -19.90 16.86
CA LEU A 4 -20.04 -19.73 15.43
C LEU A 4 -20.71 -20.88 14.66
N PRO A 5 -21.25 -20.62 13.45
CA PRO A 5 -21.79 -21.67 12.60
C PRO A 5 -20.76 -22.78 12.42
N ALA A 6 -21.21 -24.03 12.53
CA ALA A 6 -20.38 -25.24 12.51
C ALA A 6 -19.50 -25.37 11.24
N ALA A 7 -19.83 -24.64 10.16
CA ALA A 7 -19.05 -24.55 8.93
C ALA A 7 -17.63 -23.98 9.10
N LEU A 8 -17.38 -23.16 10.14
CA LEU A 8 -16.03 -22.63 10.43
C LEU A 8 -15.16 -23.60 11.26
N ARG A 9 -15.72 -24.74 11.70
CA ARG A 9 -14.98 -25.81 12.42
C ARG A 9 -14.54 -26.95 11.50
N THR A 10 -14.97 -26.98 10.25
CA THR A 10 -14.63 -28.00 9.25
C THR A 10 -13.63 -27.49 8.21
N LEU A 11 -12.83 -26.46 8.55
CA LEU A 11 -11.57 -26.27 7.86
C LEU A 11 -10.70 -27.50 8.17
N PRO A 12 -10.25 -28.28 7.17
CA PRO A 12 -9.40 -29.44 7.43
C PRO A 12 -8.14 -29.00 8.17
N GLY A 13 -8.05 -29.36 9.45
CA GLY A 13 -6.83 -29.25 10.22
C GLY A 13 -5.83 -30.33 9.80
N PRO A 14 -4.55 -30.03 10.00
CA PRO A 14 -3.70 -29.49 8.95
C PRO A 14 -3.61 -30.44 7.75
N LEU A 15 -3.40 -29.91 6.55
CA LEU A 15 -2.50 -30.59 5.62
C LEU A 15 -1.23 -30.83 6.44
N ARG A 16 -1.06 -32.06 6.96
CA ARG A 16 0.23 -32.59 7.38
C ARG A 16 1.16 -32.05 6.31
N ALA A 17 2.06 -31.16 6.69
CA ALA A 17 3.14 -30.77 5.83
C ALA A 17 3.87 -32.08 5.55
N ARG A 18 3.46 -32.77 4.47
CA ARG A 18 4.39 -33.55 3.67
C ARG A 18 5.61 -32.64 3.58
N PRO A 19 6.84 -33.15 3.77
CA PRO A 19 8.02 -32.36 3.51
C PRO A 19 7.97 -31.97 2.02
N GLY A 20 7.21 -30.93 1.72
CA GLY A 20 7.04 -30.37 0.41
C GLY A 20 8.43 -29.92 0.04
N SER A 21 8.79 -30.15 -1.22
CA SER A 21 10.09 -29.76 -1.73
C SER A 21 10.44 -28.37 -1.20
N ARG A 22 11.67 -28.20 -0.72
CA ARG A 22 12.16 -26.88 -0.32
C ARG A 22 12.22 -25.93 -1.53
N LEU A 23 12.09 -26.49 -2.73
CA LEU A 23 12.16 -25.85 -4.03
C LEU A 23 11.29 -24.57 -4.16
N PRO A 24 9.95 -24.57 -4.00
CA PRO A 24 9.15 -23.35 -4.08
C PRO A 24 9.59 -22.27 -3.09
N GLY A 25 10.08 -22.65 -1.90
CA GLY A 25 10.63 -21.69 -0.93
C GLY A 25 11.94 -21.06 -1.41
N VAL A 26 12.86 -21.88 -1.93
CA VAL A 26 14.13 -21.41 -2.52
C VAL A 26 13.88 -20.53 -3.73
N LEU A 27 13.01 -20.95 -4.65
CA LEU A 27 12.65 -20.15 -5.84
C LEU A 27 11.99 -18.83 -5.46
N THR A 28 11.18 -18.82 -4.38
CA THR A 28 10.56 -17.59 -3.90
C THR A 28 11.60 -16.63 -3.34
N LEU A 29 12.57 -17.14 -2.58
CA LEU A 29 13.69 -16.34 -2.09
C LEU A 29 14.51 -15.79 -3.26
N LEU A 30 14.81 -16.61 -4.27
CA LEU A 30 15.52 -16.16 -5.47
C LEU A 30 14.72 -15.08 -6.21
N ALA A 31 13.43 -15.27 -6.44
CA ALA A 31 12.57 -14.27 -7.10
C ALA A 31 12.52 -12.95 -6.31
N PHE A 32 12.40 -13.03 -4.98
CA PHE A 32 12.45 -11.86 -4.10
C PHE A 32 13.79 -11.13 -4.20
N LEU A 33 14.92 -11.85 -4.09
CA LEU A 33 16.26 -11.27 -4.19
C LEU A 33 16.51 -10.67 -5.57
N THR A 34 16.04 -11.32 -6.64
CA THR A 34 16.09 -10.78 -7.99
C THR A 34 15.29 -9.49 -8.11
N GLY A 35 14.07 -9.42 -7.55
CA GLY A 35 13.25 -8.21 -7.59
C GLY A 35 13.86 -7.01 -6.85
N VAL A 36 14.48 -7.26 -5.70
CA VAL A 36 15.22 -6.25 -4.92
C VAL A 36 16.53 -5.86 -5.63
N GLY A 37 17.30 -6.84 -6.10
CA GLY A 37 18.57 -6.60 -6.80
C GLY A 37 18.39 -5.87 -8.12
N TYR A 38 17.35 -6.19 -8.88
CA TYR A 38 16.94 -5.47 -10.10
C TYR A 38 16.69 -3.99 -9.81
N ARG A 39 15.87 -3.69 -8.79
CA ARG A 39 15.56 -2.32 -8.37
C ARG A 39 16.78 -1.59 -7.84
N LEU A 40 17.63 -2.26 -7.04
CA LEU A 40 18.89 -1.68 -6.60
C LEU A 40 19.81 -1.35 -7.78
N GLY A 41 19.91 -2.23 -8.78
CA GLY A 41 20.65 -1.97 -10.01
C GLY A 41 20.12 -0.74 -10.74
N LEU A 42 18.79 -0.60 -10.85
CA LEU A 42 18.16 0.60 -11.42
C LEU A 42 18.53 1.87 -10.63
N LEU A 43 18.49 1.81 -9.29
CA LEU A 43 18.88 2.94 -8.45
C LEU A 43 20.35 3.33 -8.62
N LEU A 44 21.25 2.36 -8.75
CA LEU A 44 22.68 2.61 -8.98
C LEU A 44 22.99 3.19 -10.37
N HIS A 45 22.07 3.03 -11.32
CA HIS A 45 22.15 3.59 -12.68
C HIS A 45 21.29 4.85 -12.88
N ASP A 46 20.80 5.46 -11.79
CA ASP A 46 19.90 6.62 -11.83
C ASP A 46 18.69 6.43 -12.75
N ALA A 47 18.15 5.19 -12.77
CA ALA A 47 16.98 4.81 -13.55
C ALA A 47 15.79 4.56 -12.62
N PRO A 48 14.65 5.26 -12.80
CA PRO A 48 14.45 6.40 -13.69
C PRO A 48 15.24 7.65 -13.23
N PRO A 49 15.52 8.62 -14.12
CA PRO A 49 16.12 9.89 -13.74
C PRO A 49 15.30 10.59 -12.66
N THR A 50 15.98 11.34 -11.78
CA THR A 50 15.31 12.16 -10.76
C THR A 50 14.44 13.24 -11.41
N ASN A 51 13.46 13.74 -10.67
CA ASN A 51 12.58 14.82 -11.11
C ASN A 51 12.43 15.92 -10.04
N SER A 52 11.61 16.93 -10.33
CA SER A 52 11.32 18.05 -9.43
C SER A 52 10.68 17.62 -8.11
N ASP A 53 9.86 16.57 -8.14
CA ASP A 53 9.13 16.11 -6.96
C ASP A 53 10.09 15.45 -5.97
N GLU A 54 10.99 14.60 -6.46
CA GLU A 54 12.05 14.00 -5.66
C GLU A 54 13.06 15.03 -5.16
N ALA A 55 13.37 16.06 -5.95
CA ALA A 55 14.19 17.16 -5.48
C ALA A 55 13.53 17.90 -4.31
N THR A 56 12.21 18.10 -4.38
CA THR A 56 11.43 18.74 -3.31
C THR A 56 11.38 17.87 -2.06
N MET A 57 11.14 16.56 -2.21
CA MET A 57 11.20 15.60 -1.11
C MET A 57 12.61 15.51 -0.50
N GLY A 58 13.64 15.55 -1.34
CA GLY A 58 15.05 15.56 -0.94
C GLY A 58 15.42 16.83 -0.16
N LEU A 59 14.91 18.00 -0.55
CA LEU A 59 15.09 19.24 0.22
C LEU A 59 14.45 19.14 1.60
N ALA A 60 13.23 18.59 1.70
CA ALA A 60 12.59 18.32 2.99
C ALA A 60 13.43 17.35 3.84
N ALA A 61 13.94 16.27 3.26
CA ALA A 61 14.81 15.31 3.95
C ALA A 61 16.10 15.98 4.43
N LEU A 62 16.68 16.88 3.63
CA LEU A 62 17.88 17.64 3.98
C LEU A 62 17.62 18.57 5.16
N HIS A 63 16.52 19.33 5.17
CA HIS A 63 16.17 20.20 6.28
C HIS A 63 15.94 19.42 7.58
N ILE A 64 15.23 18.28 7.50
CA ILE A 64 15.04 17.38 8.65
C ILE A 64 16.39 16.86 9.15
N SER A 65 17.27 16.39 8.26
CA SER A 65 18.58 15.83 8.61
C SER A 65 19.50 16.83 9.33
N ARG A 66 19.31 18.13 9.06
CA ARG A 66 20.05 19.24 9.68
C ARG A 66 19.37 19.81 10.91
N GLY A 67 18.18 19.29 11.28
CA GLY A 67 17.36 19.84 12.37
C GLY A 67 16.86 21.26 12.11
N GLN A 68 16.73 21.67 10.85
CA GLN A 68 16.34 23.02 10.44
C GLN A 68 14.82 23.17 10.42
N GLU A 69 14.14 22.26 9.73
CA GLU A 69 12.69 22.26 9.59
C GLU A 69 12.13 20.84 9.70
N PHE A 70 10.86 20.75 10.09
CA PHE A 70 10.13 19.50 10.27
C PHE A 70 8.81 19.58 9.49
N PRO A 71 8.87 19.57 8.15
CA PRO A 71 7.68 19.80 7.33
C PRO A 71 6.66 18.68 7.53
N ILE A 72 5.42 19.07 7.84
CA ILE A 72 4.27 18.17 7.92
C ILE A 72 3.77 17.83 6.51
N TRP A 73 3.88 18.78 5.58
CA TRP A 73 3.40 18.66 4.21
C TRP A 73 4.52 18.78 3.21
N PHE A 74 4.34 18.13 2.07
CA PHE A 74 5.22 18.27 0.92
C PHE A 74 5.31 19.74 0.51
N TYR A 75 6.52 20.26 0.29
CA TYR A 75 6.69 21.70 0.05
C TYR A 75 5.89 22.17 -1.17
N GLY A 76 5.17 23.28 -1.00
CA GLY A 76 4.31 23.85 -2.04
C GLY A 76 2.89 23.29 -2.09
N GLN A 77 2.55 22.26 -1.29
CA GLN A 77 1.20 21.72 -1.22
C GLN A 77 0.82 21.29 0.20
N SER A 78 -0.47 21.19 0.50
CA SER A 78 -0.98 20.91 1.85
C SER A 78 -1.96 19.74 1.89
N TYR A 79 -1.72 18.72 1.06
CA TYR A 79 -2.56 17.52 0.97
C TYR A 79 -1.79 16.19 1.04
N MET A 80 -0.46 16.22 0.91
CA MET A 80 0.39 15.03 0.86
C MET A 80 1.51 15.13 1.89
N GLY A 81 1.61 14.13 2.76
CA GLY A 81 2.59 14.07 3.84
C GLY A 81 4.02 13.78 3.35
N THR A 82 4.99 14.01 4.22
CA THR A 82 6.44 13.94 3.93
C THR A 82 7.12 12.71 4.52
N LEU A 83 6.39 11.60 4.67
CA LEU A 83 6.91 10.40 5.34
C LEU A 83 8.22 9.89 4.71
N GLU A 84 8.34 9.91 3.38
CA GLU A 84 9.60 9.60 2.68
C GLU A 84 10.77 10.49 3.13
N ALA A 85 10.57 11.80 3.24
CA ALA A 85 11.61 12.71 3.70
C ALA A 85 12.06 12.39 5.13
N TRP A 86 11.12 12.07 6.03
CA TRP A 86 11.43 11.64 7.40
C TRP A 86 12.24 10.34 7.45
N LEU A 87 11.99 9.41 6.53
CA LEU A 87 12.72 8.14 6.46
C LEU A 87 14.08 8.29 5.77
N ALA A 88 14.22 9.24 4.83
CA ALA A 88 15.47 9.55 4.16
C ALA A 88 16.40 10.42 5.01
N ALA A 89 15.87 11.26 5.91
CA ALA A 89 16.67 12.18 6.72
C ALA A 89 17.79 11.51 7.54
N PRO A 90 17.59 10.35 8.21
CA PRO A 90 18.69 9.62 8.85
C PRO A 90 19.76 9.14 7.86
N VAL A 91 19.36 8.74 6.65
CA VAL A 91 20.30 8.33 5.58
C VAL A 91 21.14 9.53 5.14
N PHE A 92 20.51 10.69 4.95
CA PHE A 92 21.20 11.93 4.60
C PHE A 92 22.15 12.41 5.70
N ALA A 93 21.76 12.28 6.97
CA ALA A 93 22.62 12.62 8.10
C ALA A 93 23.89 11.76 8.17
N LEU A 94 23.81 10.49 7.77
CA LEU A 94 24.93 9.54 7.83
C LEU A 94 25.80 9.52 6.57
N ALA A 95 25.20 9.60 5.39
CA ALA A 95 25.88 9.40 4.10
C ALA A 95 25.89 10.65 3.20
N GLY A 96 25.27 11.75 3.62
CA GLY A 96 25.07 12.94 2.81
C GLY A 96 23.86 12.87 1.88
N PRO A 97 23.37 14.02 1.37
CA PRO A 97 22.24 14.07 0.46
C PRO A 97 22.59 13.48 -0.91
N SER A 98 21.77 12.54 -1.38
CA SER A 98 21.90 11.91 -2.70
C SER A 98 20.56 11.33 -3.16
N THR A 99 20.40 11.13 -4.48
CA THR A 99 19.22 10.44 -5.06
C THR A 99 19.10 9.02 -4.53
N LEU A 100 20.21 8.29 -4.49
CA LEU A 100 20.27 6.94 -3.91
C LEU A 100 19.83 6.95 -2.44
N GLY A 101 20.35 7.87 -1.63
CA GLY A 101 19.99 7.98 -0.21
C GLY A 101 18.49 8.24 0.00
N LEU A 102 17.87 9.02 -0.88
CA LEU A 102 16.45 9.34 -0.85
C LEU A 102 15.59 8.12 -1.23
N ARG A 103 16.07 7.29 -2.16
CA ARG A 103 15.35 6.09 -2.67
C ARG A 103 15.67 4.80 -1.90
N LEU A 104 16.64 4.78 -0.99
CA LEU A 104 16.90 3.61 -0.14
C LEU A 104 15.69 3.22 0.72
N PRO A 105 14.97 4.16 1.37
CA PRO A 105 13.72 3.85 2.06
C PRO A 105 12.63 3.26 1.14
N THR A 106 12.49 3.75 -0.09
CA THR A 106 11.47 3.23 -1.04
C THR A 106 11.80 1.80 -1.47
N LEU A 107 13.08 1.47 -1.66
CA LEU A 107 13.55 0.10 -1.88
C LEU A 107 13.24 -0.82 -0.68
N ALA A 108 13.46 -0.34 0.54
CA ALA A 108 13.14 -1.10 1.76
C ALA A 108 11.62 -1.33 1.89
N MET A 109 10.80 -0.34 1.55
CA MET A 109 9.34 -0.48 1.50
C MET A 109 8.90 -1.49 0.45
N TYR A 110 9.49 -1.50 -0.74
CA TYR A 110 9.23 -2.52 -1.75
C TYR A 110 9.53 -3.93 -1.22
N ALA A 111 10.70 -4.13 -0.61
CA ALA A 111 11.07 -5.41 -0.02
C ALA A 111 10.07 -5.85 1.06
N LEU A 112 9.66 -4.92 1.94
CA LEU A 112 8.65 -5.19 2.96
C LEU A 112 7.28 -5.48 2.35
N PHE A 113 6.88 -4.76 1.31
CA PHE A 113 5.63 -4.98 0.57
C PHE A 113 5.57 -6.42 0.02
N VAL A 114 6.59 -6.86 -0.72
CA VAL A 114 6.64 -8.22 -1.28
C VAL A 114 6.61 -9.27 -0.17
N LEU A 115 7.33 -9.06 0.93
CA LEU A 115 7.31 -9.95 2.09
C LEU A 115 5.90 -10.06 2.71
N LEU A 116 5.19 -8.94 2.85
CA LEU A 116 3.84 -8.90 3.41
C LEU A 116 2.83 -9.56 2.47
N VAL A 117 2.92 -9.32 1.16
CA VAL A 117 2.06 -9.98 0.17
C VAL A 117 2.34 -11.48 0.13
N TRP A 118 3.60 -11.92 0.16
CA TRP A 118 3.94 -13.34 0.24
C TRP A 118 3.31 -14.00 1.49
N ARG A 119 3.42 -13.35 2.65
CA ARG A 119 2.78 -13.82 3.89
C ARG A 119 1.27 -13.86 3.79
N LEU A 120 0.66 -12.84 3.19
CA LEU A 120 -0.78 -12.76 2.97
C LEU A 120 -1.26 -13.89 2.05
N THR A 121 -0.59 -14.09 0.92
CA THR A 121 -0.90 -15.16 -0.04
C THR A 121 -0.82 -16.54 0.59
N LEU A 122 0.24 -16.82 1.36
CA LEU A 122 0.38 -18.09 2.07
C LEU A 122 -0.71 -18.28 3.13
N ARG A 123 -1.18 -17.21 3.79
CA ARG A 123 -2.27 -17.30 4.76
C ARG A 123 -3.62 -17.54 4.11
N LEU A 124 -3.87 -16.91 2.97
CA LEU A 124 -5.13 -17.04 2.23
C LEU A 124 -5.25 -18.41 1.53
N THR A 125 -4.16 -18.90 0.96
CA THR A 125 -4.19 -20.06 0.05
C THR A 125 -3.51 -21.31 0.59
N GLY A 126 -2.54 -21.16 1.50
CA GLY A 126 -1.67 -22.26 1.93
C GLY A 126 -0.73 -22.80 0.84
N ASP A 127 -0.80 -22.28 -0.39
CA ASP A 127 -0.10 -22.80 -1.55
C ASP A 127 1.21 -22.02 -1.80
N ARG A 128 2.33 -22.75 -1.69
CA ARG A 128 3.68 -22.20 -1.89
C ARG A 128 4.01 -21.93 -3.35
N TRP A 129 3.42 -22.68 -4.29
CA TRP A 129 3.61 -22.45 -5.72
C TRP A 129 2.85 -21.22 -6.18
N PHE A 130 1.62 -21.05 -5.69
CA PHE A 130 0.88 -19.81 -5.91
C PHE A 130 1.58 -18.60 -5.27
N ALA A 131 2.12 -18.74 -4.06
CA ALA A 131 2.91 -17.68 -3.44
C ALA A 131 4.18 -17.33 -4.25
N LEU A 132 4.86 -18.33 -4.82
CA LEU A 132 5.97 -18.12 -5.76
C LEU A 132 5.52 -17.35 -7.00
N LEU A 133 4.39 -17.73 -7.61
CA LEU A 133 3.84 -17.02 -8.77
C LEU A 133 3.60 -15.54 -8.45
N VAL A 134 2.95 -15.25 -7.32
CA VAL A 134 2.69 -13.88 -6.87
C VAL A 134 3.99 -13.11 -6.67
N VAL A 135 4.98 -13.68 -5.97
CA VAL A 135 6.28 -13.03 -5.77
C VAL A 135 7.02 -12.82 -7.09
N GLY A 136 6.99 -13.79 -8.00
CA GLY A 136 7.60 -13.67 -9.32
C GLY A 136 7.00 -12.54 -10.16
N LEU A 137 5.67 -12.37 -10.13
CA LEU A 137 4.99 -11.25 -10.79
C LEU A 137 5.41 -9.90 -10.18
N LEU A 138 5.49 -9.81 -8.85
CA LEU A 138 5.90 -8.59 -8.15
C LEU A 138 7.40 -8.29 -8.26
N ALA A 139 8.23 -9.31 -8.51
CA ALA A 139 9.66 -9.17 -8.69
C ALA A 139 9.99 -8.32 -9.92
N LEU A 140 9.32 -8.61 -11.05
CA LEU A 140 9.55 -7.91 -12.31
C LEU A 140 8.73 -6.62 -12.38
N GLY A 141 7.42 -6.69 -12.14
CA GLY A 141 6.50 -5.56 -12.32
C GLY A 141 6.44 -5.04 -13.76
N SER A 142 5.53 -4.11 -14.04
CA SER A 142 5.59 -3.30 -15.27
C SER A 142 6.43 -2.05 -15.04
N ASP A 143 6.87 -1.40 -16.13
CA ASP A 143 7.65 -0.15 -16.08
C ASP A 143 7.05 0.86 -15.10
N ARG A 144 5.74 1.14 -15.24
CA ARG A 144 5.02 2.08 -14.37
C ARG A 144 5.09 1.69 -12.89
N ILE A 145 4.87 0.42 -12.59
CA ILE A 145 4.85 -0.07 -11.20
C ILE A 145 6.25 -0.02 -10.59
N VAL A 146 7.28 -0.39 -11.35
CA VAL A 146 8.67 -0.29 -10.91
C VAL A 146 9.03 1.17 -10.65
N LYS A 147 8.72 2.08 -11.58
CA LYS A 147 8.93 3.52 -11.43
C LYS A 147 8.28 4.07 -10.16
N ASN A 148 7.00 3.77 -9.94
CA ASN A 148 6.24 4.26 -8.78
C ASN A 148 6.73 3.66 -7.44
N GLN A 149 7.47 2.56 -7.47
CA GLN A 149 8.08 1.96 -6.26
C GLN A 149 9.47 2.51 -5.98
N LEU A 150 10.14 3.11 -6.97
CA LEU A 150 11.50 3.63 -6.83
C LEU A 150 11.54 5.13 -6.52
N ILE A 151 10.69 5.92 -7.19
CA ILE A 151 10.67 7.38 -7.08
C ILE A 151 10.14 7.80 -5.70
N ALA A 152 10.88 8.69 -5.03
CA ALA A 152 10.49 9.31 -3.77
C ALA A 152 9.69 10.60 -4.00
N GLY A 153 8.54 10.44 -4.64
CA GLY A 153 7.62 11.54 -4.99
C GLY A 153 6.45 11.69 -4.01
N GLY A 154 6.41 10.87 -2.95
CA GLY A 154 5.33 10.74 -2.00
C GLY A 154 4.21 9.79 -2.41
N GLY A 155 3.67 9.09 -1.42
CA GLY A 155 2.42 8.34 -1.50
C GLY A 155 2.53 6.92 -2.04
N TYR A 156 3.17 6.71 -3.21
CA TYR A 156 3.09 5.42 -3.90
C TYR A 156 3.84 4.27 -3.19
N PRO A 157 5.14 4.40 -2.83
CA PRO A 157 5.85 3.33 -2.13
C PRO A 157 5.21 2.98 -0.78
N GLU A 158 4.76 4.00 -0.04
CA GLU A 158 4.16 3.85 1.29
C GLU A 158 2.78 3.17 1.21
N MET A 159 1.96 3.55 0.23
CA MET A 159 0.64 2.95 0.01
C MET A 159 0.73 1.45 -0.29
N ASN A 160 1.72 1.02 -1.07
CA ASN A 160 1.90 -0.40 -1.39
C ASN A 160 2.09 -1.23 -0.12
N VAL A 161 3.08 -0.85 0.70
CA VAL A 161 3.41 -1.58 1.93
C VAL A 161 2.29 -1.47 2.96
N ALA A 162 1.67 -0.29 3.10
CA ALA A 162 0.57 -0.08 4.03
C ALA A 162 -0.70 -0.84 3.64
N GLY A 163 -1.07 -0.86 2.35
CA GLY A 163 -2.20 -1.63 1.85
C GLY A 163 -2.04 -3.13 2.13
N ALA A 164 -0.84 -3.69 1.86
CA ALA A 164 -0.53 -5.08 2.19
C ALA A 164 -0.57 -5.35 3.70
N ALA A 165 -0.05 -4.43 4.52
CA ALA A 165 -0.08 -4.54 5.98
C ALA A 165 -1.52 -4.49 6.53
N LEU A 166 -2.35 -3.55 6.05
CA LEU A 166 -3.75 -3.41 6.42
C LEU A 166 -4.54 -4.68 6.08
N ALA A 167 -4.34 -5.24 4.88
CA ALA A 167 -4.98 -6.49 4.47
C ALA A 167 -4.52 -7.69 5.32
N LEU A 168 -3.23 -7.78 5.63
CA LEU A 168 -2.67 -8.85 6.46
C LEU A 168 -3.17 -8.79 7.91
N LEU A 169 -3.23 -7.58 8.48
CA LEU A 169 -3.77 -7.33 9.82
C LEU A 169 -5.28 -7.61 9.86
N ALA A 170 -6.03 -7.15 8.85
CA ALA A 170 -7.46 -7.41 8.74
C ALA A 170 -7.74 -8.92 8.67
N TYR A 171 -6.99 -9.65 7.86
CA TYR A 171 -7.07 -11.11 7.81
C TYR A 171 -6.78 -11.76 9.16
N ASP A 172 -5.67 -11.40 9.83
CA ASP A 172 -5.31 -11.98 11.14
C ASP A 172 -6.36 -11.74 12.22
N LEU A 173 -6.93 -10.54 12.23
CA LEU A 173 -7.99 -10.16 13.16
C LEU A 173 -9.30 -10.90 12.82
N ALA A 174 -9.69 -10.95 11.54
CA ALA A 174 -10.87 -11.68 11.09
C ALA A 174 -10.76 -13.19 11.35
N ALA A 175 -9.62 -13.81 11.05
CA ALA A 175 -9.33 -15.22 11.33
C ALA A 175 -9.14 -15.52 12.83
N GLY A 176 -9.03 -14.49 13.67
CA GLY A 176 -8.98 -14.64 15.13
C GLY A 176 -7.64 -15.16 15.66
N ARG A 177 -6.54 -14.90 14.96
CA ARG A 177 -5.20 -15.39 15.28
C ARG A 177 -4.84 -15.16 16.76
N PRO A 178 -4.33 -16.17 17.49
CA PRO A 178 -4.00 -16.02 18.91
C PRO A 178 -2.85 -15.03 19.14
N GLY A 179 -2.84 -14.43 20.34
CA GLY A 179 -1.83 -13.47 20.81
C GLY A 179 -1.89 -12.09 20.14
N ARG A 180 -1.41 -11.05 20.83
CA ARG A 180 -1.25 -9.66 20.33
C ARG A 180 -2.48 -9.04 19.64
N ARG A 181 -3.70 -9.40 20.06
CA ARG A 181 -4.94 -8.88 19.44
C ARG A 181 -5.05 -7.35 19.51
N LEU A 182 -4.94 -6.76 20.71
CA LEU A 182 -5.03 -5.31 20.90
C LEU A 182 -3.94 -4.54 20.13
N PRO A 183 -2.64 -4.95 20.17
CA PRO A 183 -1.62 -4.35 19.31
C PRO A 183 -1.92 -4.39 17.81
N ARG A 184 -2.57 -5.46 17.30
CA ARG A 184 -2.96 -5.53 15.88
C ARG A 184 -4.07 -4.54 15.53
N TRP A 185 -5.05 -4.36 16.42
CA TRP A 185 -6.07 -3.32 16.27
C TRP A 185 -5.45 -1.92 16.28
N ALA A 186 -4.53 -1.65 17.21
CA ALA A 186 -3.79 -0.39 17.29
C ALA A 186 -2.99 -0.14 16.01
N ALA A 187 -2.25 -1.16 15.54
CA ALA A 187 -1.42 -1.06 14.34
C ALA A 187 -2.26 -0.83 13.08
N TRP A 188 -3.41 -1.49 12.96
CA TRP A 188 -4.32 -1.28 11.82
C TRP A 188 -4.84 0.17 11.81
N GLY A 189 -5.31 0.66 12.98
CA GLY A 189 -5.74 2.04 13.12
C GLY A 189 -4.62 3.03 12.80
N PHE A 190 -3.44 2.85 13.40
CA PHE A 190 -2.27 3.70 13.19
C PHE A 190 -1.87 3.78 11.72
N LEU A 191 -1.77 2.63 11.03
CA LEU A 191 -1.43 2.62 9.61
C LEU A 191 -2.51 3.31 8.76
N ALA A 192 -3.78 3.10 9.06
CA ALA A 192 -4.87 3.78 8.36
C ALA A 192 -4.77 5.31 8.53
N GLY A 193 -4.62 5.80 9.75
CA GLY A 193 -4.48 7.23 10.04
C GLY A 193 -3.21 7.85 9.45
N LEU A 194 -2.07 7.17 9.58
CA LEU A 194 -0.80 7.59 9.01
C LEU A 194 -0.91 7.75 7.50
N MET A 195 -1.52 6.78 6.82
CA MET A 195 -1.66 6.85 5.37
C MET A 195 -2.67 7.91 4.91
N VAL A 196 -3.69 8.26 5.71
CA VAL A 196 -4.54 9.41 5.38
C VAL A 196 -3.74 10.72 5.38
N TRP A 197 -2.75 10.86 6.27
CA TRP A 197 -1.82 12.00 6.23
C TRP A 197 -0.85 11.93 5.04
N VAL A 198 -0.31 10.75 4.74
CA VAL A 198 0.64 10.57 3.62
C VAL A 198 -0.04 10.82 2.28
N ASP A 199 -1.07 10.05 1.94
CA ASP A 199 -1.82 10.18 0.69
C ASP A 199 -3.25 9.61 0.83
N PRO A 200 -4.31 10.42 0.62
CA PRO A 200 -5.70 9.96 0.71
C PRO A 200 -6.08 8.91 -0.35
N LEU A 201 -5.27 8.67 -1.38
CA LEU A 201 -5.47 7.57 -2.33
C LEU A 201 -5.46 6.18 -1.68
N VAL A 202 -5.00 6.07 -0.43
CA VAL A 202 -5.10 4.83 0.38
C VAL A 202 -6.55 4.49 0.79
N LEU A 203 -7.46 5.46 0.79
CA LEU A 203 -8.80 5.33 1.39
C LEU A 203 -9.60 4.12 0.88
N PRO A 204 -9.61 3.76 -0.42
CA PRO A 204 -10.27 2.55 -0.90
C PRO A 204 -9.73 1.26 -0.24
N TYR A 205 -8.42 1.17 0.03
CA TYR A 205 -7.80 0.02 0.69
C TYR A 205 -8.17 -0.03 2.18
N VAL A 206 -8.18 1.12 2.86
CA VAL A 206 -8.65 1.25 4.25
C VAL A 206 -10.11 0.85 4.35
N ALA A 207 -10.96 1.34 3.44
CA ALA A 207 -12.38 1.04 3.41
C ALA A 207 -12.65 -0.45 3.17
N ALA A 208 -12.00 -1.06 2.17
CA ALA A 208 -12.18 -2.47 1.85
C ALA A 208 -11.76 -3.39 3.01
N THR A 209 -10.57 -3.16 3.58
CA THR A 209 -10.07 -3.98 4.70
C THR A 209 -10.82 -3.69 6.01
N GLY A 210 -11.27 -2.45 6.22
CA GLY A 210 -12.13 -2.05 7.32
C GLY A 210 -13.51 -2.69 7.25
N LEU A 211 -14.09 -2.80 6.04
CA LEU A 211 -15.35 -3.49 5.82
C LEU A 211 -15.26 -4.97 6.22
N VAL A 212 -14.14 -5.64 5.94
CA VAL A 212 -13.88 -7.01 6.43
C VAL A 212 -13.89 -7.03 7.96
N LEU A 213 -13.23 -6.09 8.62
CA LEU A 213 -13.23 -6.01 10.08
C LEU A 213 -14.63 -5.75 10.65
N VAL A 214 -15.41 -4.88 10.03
CA VAL A 214 -16.81 -4.64 10.43
C VAL A 214 -17.63 -5.91 10.22
N ALA A 215 -17.60 -6.53 9.04
CA ALA A 215 -18.41 -7.70 8.73
C ALA A 215 -18.14 -8.88 9.68
N PHE A 216 -16.86 -9.17 10.00
CA PHE A 216 -16.48 -10.34 10.79
C PHE A 216 -16.24 -10.05 12.28
N ARG A 217 -15.96 -8.80 12.66
CA ARG A 217 -15.53 -8.40 14.02
C ARG A 217 -16.25 -7.17 14.57
N TRP A 218 -17.44 -6.79 14.08
CA TRP A 218 -18.19 -5.64 14.59
C TRP A 218 -18.45 -5.63 16.11
N ARG A 219 -18.59 -6.81 16.73
CA ARG A 219 -18.81 -6.89 18.19
C ARG A 219 -17.55 -6.50 18.96
N ASP A 220 -16.38 -6.86 18.45
CA ASP A 220 -15.09 -6.51 19.06
C ASP A 220 -14.87 -4.99 18.91
N LEU A 221 -15.25 -4.41 17.77
CA LEU A 221 -15.20 -2.97 17.50
C LEU A 221 -16.06 -2.13 18.45
N ARG A 222 -17.08 -2.69 19.09
CA ARG A 222 -17.89 -1.97 20.10
C ARG A 222 -17.21 -1.89 21.48
N GLY A 223 -16.09 -2.56 21.68
CA GLY A 223 -15.36 -2.58 22.94
C GLY A 223 -13.98 -1.94 22.84
N TRP A 224 -13.07 -2.41 23.70
CA TRP A 224 -11.68 -1.95 23.76
C TRP A 224 -10.92 -2.03 22.45
N ALA A 225 -11.23 -3.02 21.59
CA ALA A 225 -10.57 -3.12 20.29
C ALA A 225 -10.91 -1.93 19.37
N GLY A 226 -12.15 -1.45 19.39
CA GLY A 226 -12.55 -0.24 18.66
C GLY A 226 -11.90 1.01 19.23
N ALA A 227 -11.85 1.15 20.56
CA ALA A 227 -11.19 2.28 21.21
C ALA A 227 -9.68 2.33 20.86
N VAL A 228 -8.99 1.19 20.92
CA VAL A 228 -7.56 1.08 20.59
C VAL A 228 -7.31 1.30 19.09
N LEU A 229 -8.18 0.81 18.21
CA LEU A 229 -8.11 1.13 16.78
C LEU A 229 -8.29 2.63 16.54
N GLY A 230 -9.30 3.25 17.16
CA GLY A 230 -9.58 4.68 17.04
C GLY A 230 -8.40 5.53 17.53
N LEU A 231 -7.85 5.20 18.71
CA LEU A 231 -6.65 5.85 19.23
C LEU A 231 -5.45 5.69 18.28
N GLY A 232 -5.23 4.48 17.76
CA GLY A 232 -4.21 4.25 16.75
C GLY A 232 -4.38 5.17 15.55
N ALA A 233 -5.60 5.25 15.00
CA ALA A 233 -5.90 6.10 13.86
C ALA A 233 -5.68 7.59 14.14
N LEU A 234 -6.07 8.08 15.32
CA LEU A 234 -5.81 9.46 15.72
C LEU A 234 -4.31 9.75 15.85
N VAL A 235 -3.55 8.82 16.43
CA VAL A 235 -2.08 8.96 16.54
C VAL A 235 -1.41 8.93 15.17
N GLY A 236 -1.85 8.05 14.27
CA GLY A 236 -1.33 7.99 12.90
C GLY A 236 -1.65 9.26 12.11
N ALA A 237 -2.88 9.75 12.23
CA ALA A 237 -3.33 10.98 11.56
C ALA A 237 -2.88 12.26 12.29
N ALA A 238 -2.10 12.17 13.37
CA ALA A 238 -1.75 13.31 14.20
C ALA A 238 -1.11 14.47 13.41
N PRO A 239 -0.17 14.26 12.46
CA PRO A 239 0.41 15.37 11.71
C PRO A 239 -0.64 16.15 10.92
N LEU A 240 -1.53 15.43 10.23
CA LEU A 240 -2.68 16.01 9.51
C LEU A 240 -3.61 16.78 10.47
N LEU A 241 -3.99 16.18 11.60
CA LEU A 241 -4.96 16.75 12.53
C LEU A 241 -4.41 17.99 13.24
N VAL A 242 -3.18 17.91 13.75
CA VAL A 242 -2.52 19.01 14.47
C VAL A 242 -2.40 20.23 13.57
N ASP A 243 -1.92 20.03 12.34
CA ASP A 243 -1.75 21.11 11.38
C ASP A 243 -3.09 21.71 10.93
N SER A 244 -4.07 20.85 10.62
CA SER A 244 -5.42 21.30 10.22
C SER A 244 -6.09 22.14 11.31
N LEU A 245 -5.95 21.72 12.57
CA LEU A 245 -6.51 22.43 13.72
C LEU A 245 -5.75 23.74 14.01
N ALA A 246 -4.42 23.72 13.98
CA ALA A 246 -3.60 24.89 14.28
C ALA A 246 -3.71 25.98 13.19
N ALA A 247 -3.75 25.59 11.92
CA ALA A 247 -3.80 26.51 10.79
C ALA A 247 -5.22 26.81 10.29
N GLY A 248 -6.26 26.19 10.87
CA GLY A 248 -7.65 26.31 10.41
C GLY A 248 -7.85 25.79 8.98
N ARG A 249 -7.01 24.86 8.52
CA ARG A 249 -7.04 24.33 7.16
C ARG A 249 -8.09 23.23 7.03
N ASN A 250 -8.78 23.20 5.89
CA ASN A 250 -9.62 22.07 5.50
C ASN A 250 -8.82 21.12 4.59
N PRO A 251 -8.36 19.96 5.10
CA PRO A 251 -7.56 19.03 4.31
C PRO A 251 -8.36 18.43 3.14
N LEU A 252 -9.68 18.26 3.28
CA LEU A 252 -10.53 17.77 2.21
C LEU A 252 -10.59 18.78 1.05
N ALA A 253 -10.65 20.07 1.35
CA ALA A 253 -10.62 21.11 0.32
C ALA A 253 -9.29 21.08 -0.45
N ALA A 254 -8.15 20.95 0.25
CA ALA A 254 -6.84 20.84 -0.38
C ALA A 254 -6.75 19.62 -1.32
N VAL A 255 -7.27 18.47 -0.92
CA VAL A 255 -7.33 17.26 -1.75
C VAL A 255 -8.25 17.45 -2.96
N LEU A 256 -9.43 18.05 -2.77
CA LEU A 256 -10.37 18.30 -3.87
C LEU A 256 -9.78 19.25 -4.91
N THR A 257 -9.17 20.35 -4.48
CA THR A 257 -8.47 21.27 -5.38
C THR A 257 -7.33 20.57 -6.11
N ALA A 258 -6.51 19.79 -5.40
CA ALA A 258 -5.42 19.01 -6.01
C ALA A 258 -5.92 17.95 -7.02
N SER A 259 -7.09 17.37 -6.78
CA SER A 259 -7.73 16.41 -7.69
C SER A 259 -8.31 17.05 -8.96
N GLY A 260 -8.22 18.38 -9.10
CA GLY A 260 -8.83 19.11 -10.20
C GLY A 260 -10.35 19.17 -10.09
N ALA A 261 -10.91 19.22 -8.86
CA ALA A 261 -12.36 19.34 -8.68
C ALA A 261 -12.93 20.58 -9.40
N ASP A 262 -12.14 21.64 -9.49
CA ASP A 262 -12.48 22.91 -10.15
C ASP A 262 -12.28 22.87 -11.69
N GLN A 263 -11.75 21.77 -12.24
CA GLN A 263 -11.60 21.61 -13.68
C GLN A 263 -12.98 21.35 -14.33
N PRO A 264 -13.29 21.97 -15.50
CA PRO A 264 -14.56 21.84 -16.20
C PRO A 264 -14.70 20.50 -16.97
N ALA A 265 -14.39 19.37 -16.32
CA ALA A 265 -14.52 18.04 -16.89
C ALA A 265 -15.86 17.41 -16.52
N GLY A 266 -16.60 16.94 -17.54
CA GLY A 266 -17.88 16.26 -17.35
C GLY A 266 -17.74 14.89 -16.69
N TRP A 267 -18.83 14.35 -16.13
CA TRP A 267 -18.82 13.02 -15.50
C TRP A 267 -18.43 11.91 -16.47
N ALA A 268 -18.77 12.04 -17.76
CA ALA A 268 -18.37 11.08 -18.79
C ALA A 268 -16.84 10.99 -18.92
N ASP A 269 -16.14 12.12 -18.97
CA ASP A 269 -14.67 12.17 -19.06
C ASP A 269 -14.03 11.61 -17.79
N ARG A 270 -14.59 11.92 -16.62
CA ARG A 270 -14.13 11.39 -15.33
C ARG A 270 -14.26 9.87 -15.26
N LEU A 271 -15.40 9.32 -15.68
CA LEU A 271 -15.65 7.87 -15.70
C LEU A 271 -14.77 7.17 -16.74
N TYR A 272 -14.61 7.76 -17.93
CA TYR A 272 -13.72 7.23 -18.94
C TYR A 272 -12.26 7.22 -18.45
N GLY A 273 -11.79 8.33 -17.89
CA GLY A 273 -10.45 8.46 -17.32
C GLY A 273 -10.20 7.46 -16.19
N GLY A 274 -11.17 7.30 -15.28
CA GLY A 274 -11.02 6.40 -14.13
C GLY A 274 -11.18 4.92 -14.44
N LEU A 275 -12.19 4.55 -15.23
CA LEU A 275 -12.58 3.14 -15.43
C LEU A 275 -12.03 2.52 -16.70
N VAL A 276 -11.72 3.33 -17.73
CA VAL A 276 -11.23 2.83 -19.02
C VAL A 276 -9.73 3.10 -19.18
N LEU A 277 -9.32 4.36 -19.03
CA LEU A 277 -7.92 4.76 -19.20
C LEU A 277 -7.06 4.35 -17.99
N GLY A 278 -7.60 4.55 -16.78
CA GLY A 278 -6.92 4.34 -15.50
C GLY A 278 -6.31 2.95 -15.32
N PRO A 279 -7.03 1.85 -15.57
CA PRO A 279 -6.47 0.51 -15.43
C PRO A 279 -5.27 0.27 -16.34
N ALA A 280 -5.34 0.67 -17.62
CA ALA A 280 -4.25 0.50 -18.57
C ALA A 280 -3.02 1.37 -18.20
N LEU A 281 -3.24 2.65 -17.88
CA LEU A 281 -2.17 3.55 -17.44
C LEU A 281 -1.51 3.11 -16.13
N GLY A 282 -2.33 2.80 -15.12
CA GLY A 282 -1.89 2.47 -13.77
C GLY A 282 -1.11 1.16 -13.70
N THR A 283 -1.40 0.22 -14.61
CA THR A 283 -0.69 -1.06 -14.71
C THR A 283 0.41 -1.06 -15.78
N GLY A 284 0.60 0.03 -16.53
CA GLY A 284 1.71 0.20 -17.47
C GLY A 284 1.49 -0.45 -18.84
N PHE A 285 0.25 -0.65 -19.29
CA PHE A 285 -0.06 -1.09 -20.66
C PHE A 285 0.09 0.04 -21.69
N CYS A 286 0.10 1.30 -21.26
CA CYS A 286 0.32 2.45 -22.13
C CYS A 286 1.00 3.62 -21.40
N ASP A 287 1.62 4.51 -22.17
CA ASP A 287 2.29 5.71 -21.68
C ASP A 287 1.30 6.86 -21.41
N PRO A 288 1.61 7.79 -20.49
CA PRO A 288 0.81 9.00 -20.31
C PRO A 288 0.67 9.77 -21.62
N GLY A 289 -0.57 10.08 -22.02
CA GLY A 289 -0.85 10.84 -23.23
C GLY A 289 -0.76 10.06 -24.55
N ARG A 290 -0.40 8.77 -24.53
CA ARG A 290 -0.32 7.92 -25.73
C ARG A 290 -0.90 6.52 -25.45
N CYS A 291 -2.21 6.45 -25.22
CA CYS A 291 -2.93 5.19 -25.03
C CYS A 291 -3.79 4.87 -26.26
N ALA A 292 -3.36 3.92 -27.07
CA ALA A 292 -4.13 3.44 -28.21
C ALA A 292 -5.34 2.61 -27.74
N GLY A 293 -6.43 2.63 -28.51
CA GLY A 293 -7.67 1.93 -28.14
C GLY A 293 -7.50 0.43 -27.85
N TRP A 294 -6.60 -0.24 -28.57
CA TRP A 294 -6.33 -1.67 -28.35
C TRP A 294 -5.64 -1.93 -27.00
N GLN A 295 -4.93 -0.96 -26.40
CA GLN A 295 -4.28 -1.10 -25.08
C GLN A 295 -5.29 -1.00 -23.92
N LEU A 296 -6.52 -0.56 -24.19
CA LEU A 296 -7.57 -0.39 -23.19
C LEU A 296 -8.32 -1.69 -22.85
N TRP A 297 -7.97 -2.81 -23.49
CA TRP A 297 -8.60 -4.12 -23.24
C TRP A 297 -8.57 -4.53 -21.76
N TRP A 298 -7.55 -4.07 -21.02
CA TRP A 298 -7.42 -4.36 -19.59
C TRP A 298 -8.56 -3.78 -18.74
N ALA A 299 -9.19 -2.69 -19.20
CA ALA A 299 -10.38 -2.13 -18.54
C ALA A 299 -11.58 -3.10 -18.54
N ALA A 300 -11.67 -3.99 -19.52
CA ALA A 300 -12.70 -5.03 -19.57
C ALA A 300 -12.25 -6.30 -18.84
N ALA A 301 -10.98 -6.71 -19.02
CA ALA A 301 -10.46 -7.94 -18.42
C ALA A 301 -10.38 -7.87 -16.88
N LEU A 302 -9.94 -6.73 -16.33
CA LEU A 302 -9.73 -6.59 -14.89
C LEU A 302 -11.02 -6.80 -14.06
N PRO A 303 -12.16 -6.14 -14.35
CA PRO A 303 -13.42 -6.40 -13.64
C PRO A 303 -13.89 -7.86 -13.75
N VAL A 304 -13.70 -8.50 -14.90
CA VAL A 304 -14.06 -9.92 -15.10
C VAL A 304 -13.22 -10.83 -14.22
N LEU A 305 -11.90 -10.59 -14.14
CA LEU A 305 -11.00 -11.33 -13.27
C LEU A 305 -11.33 -11.10 -11.79
N LEU A 306 -11.65 -9.86 -11.39
CA LEU A 306 -12.08 -9.55 -10.03
C LEU A 306 -13.41 -10.24 -9.67
N LEU A 307 -14.37 -10.28 -10.59
CA LEU A 307 -15.63 -10.99 -10.40
C LEU A 307 -15.40 -12.49 -10.28
N ALA A 308 -14.56 -13.08 -11.15
CA ALA A 308 -14.20 -14.49 -11.07
C ALA A 308 -13.50 -14.83 -9.75
N ALA A 309 -12.58 -13.98 -9.28
CA ALA A 309 -11.93 -14.12 -7.98
C ALA A 309 -12.94 -14.03 -6.81
N ALA A 310 -13.88 -13.09 -6.87
CA ALA A 310 -14.92 -12.95 -5.85
C ALA A 310 -15.88 -14.16 -5.82
N LEU A 311 -16.30 -14.65 -6.99
CA LEU A 311 -17.18 -15.82 -7.11
C LEU A 311 -16.49 -17.11 -6.65
N THR A 312 -15.21 -17.29 -6.98
CA THR A 312 -14.43 -18.45 -6.52
C THR A 312 -14.24 -18.40 -5.02
N ALA A 313 -13.86 -17.24 -4.45
CA ALA A 313 -13.76 -17.05 -3.01
C ALA A 313 -15.11 -17.34 -2.31
N TRP A 314 -16.22 -16.82 -2.83
CA TRP A 314 -17.55 -17.05 -2.29
C TRP A 314 -17.95 -18.53 -2.32
N ARG A 315 -17.67 -19.25 -3.42
CA ARG A 315 -17.92 -20.69 -3.54
C ARG A 315 -17.07 -21.52 -2.58
N THR A 316 -15.83 -21.11 -2.31
CA THR A 316 -14.95 -21.81 -1.35
C THR A 316 -15.33 -21.58 0.11
N LEU A 317 -16.07 -20.51 0.41
CA LEU A 317 -16.51 -20.15 1.76
C LEU A 317 -17.90 -20.69 2.13
N ARG A 318 -18.69 -21.16 1.14
CA ARG A 318 -19.98 -21.83 1.35
C ARG A 318 -19.77 -23.30 1.64
#